data_AF-A0A1V9WYR6-F1
#
_entry.id   AF-A0A1V9WYR6-F1
#
_cell.length_a   1.000
_cell.length_b   1.000
_cell.length_c   1.000
_cell.angle_alpha   90.00
_cell.angle_beta   90.00
_cell.angle_gamma   90.00
#
_symmetry.space_group_name_H-M   'P 1'
#
loop_
_entity.id
_entity.type
_entity.pdbx_description
1 polymer ?
#
loop_
_entity_poly.entity_id
_entity_poly.type
_entity_poly.pdbx_seq_one_letter_code
_entity_poly.pdbx_strand_id
1 'polypeptide(L)'
;MRRKMEPGVNLTGNAQFEGYCKDLADLIAEKLNFTYELRLVKDGKYGGQSADSESGWNGMVGELIRNEADMAIAPLTITSARERVIDFTKPFMSLGISIMIKKPMKKKPGVFSFMNPLSREIWMCIIFAYVGVSVVLFLVSRFSPHEWRYEETFVGPTVSNDFSLYNSLWFSLGAFMQQGCDICPRYSSNESSNQHALE
;
A
#
# COMPACT_ATOMS: atom_id res chain seq x y z
N MET A 1 -25.82 5.45 22.39
CA MET A 1 -26.86 5.06 23.37
C MET A 1 -28.15 5.83 23.16
N ARG A 2 -28.17 7.16 22.95
CA ARG A 2 -29.43 7.82 22.55
C ARG A 2 -29.91 7.33 21.19
N ARG A 3 -31.19 6.94 21.12
CA ARG A 3 -31.86 6.54 19.89
C ARG A 3 -32.01 7.73 18.96
N LYS A 4 -31.81 7.52 17.65
CA LYS A 4 -32.16 8.55 16.66
C LYS A 4 -33.67 8.73 16.62
N MET A 5 -34.13 9.96 16.81
CA MET A 5 -35.56 10.28 16.86
C MET A 5 -36.17 10.15 15.46
N GLU A 6 -37.16 9.29 15.31
CA GLU A 6 -37.98 9.25 14.11
C GLU A 6 -38.97 10.44 14.12
N PRO A 7 -39.19 11.10 12.97
CA PRO A 7 -40.10 12.24 12.91
C PRO A 7 -41.51 11.82 13.34
N GLY A 8 -42.00 12.39 14.45
CA GLY A 8 -43.35 12.15 14.99
C GLY A 8 -43.43 11.32 16.27
N VAL A 9 -42.33 10.74 16.75
CA VAL A 9 -42.32 9.90 17.97
C VAL A 9 -41.58 10.59 19.10
N ASN A 10 -42.30 10.99 20.15
CA ASN A 10 -41.71 11.48 21.40
C ASN A 10 -41.35 10.31 22.31
N LEU A 11 -40.05 9.98 22.39
CA LEU A 11 -39.53 8.97 23.31
C LEU A 11 -39.30 9.61 24.68
N THR A 12 -39.79 9.00 25.75
CA THR A 12 -39.62 9.44 27.14
C THR A 12 -39.00 8.34 28.01
N GLY A 13 -38.27 8.73 29.05
CA GLY A 13 -37.61 7.79 29.97
C GLY A 13 -36.63 6.85 29.26
N ASN A 14 -36.65 5.57 29.63
CA ASN A 14 -35.72 4.55 29.11
C ASN A 14 -35.85 4.32 27.60
N ALA A 15 -37.01 4.60 27.00
CA ALA A 15 -37.25 4.44 25.57
C ALA A 15 -36.40 5.37 24.69
N GLN A 16 -35.78 6.40 25.29
CA GLN A 16 -34.84 7.30 24.62
C GLN A 16 -33.49 6.64 24.30
N PHE A 17 -33.22 5.46 24.87
CA PHE A 17 -31.96 4.77 24.75
C PHE A 17 -32.07 3.46 23.98
N GLU A 18 -31.03 3.14 23.23
CA GLU A 18 -30.86 1.90 22.47
C GLU A 18 -29.39 1.45 22.46
N GLY A 19 -29.20 0.15 22.20
CA GLY A 19 -27.89 -0.48 22.03
C GLY A 19 -27.63 -1.59 23.05
N TYR A 20 -26.47 -2.23 22.90
CA TYR A 20 -26.12 -3.47 23.61
C TYR A 20 -26.35 -3.44 25.13
N CYS A 21 -25.90 -2.38 25.81
CA CYS A 21 -26.04 -2.27 27.27
C CYS A 21 -27.50 -2.06 27.72
N LYS A 22 -28.33 -1.43 26.87
CA LYS A 22 -29.76 -1.25 27.16
C LYS A 22 -30.50 -2.58 27.04
N ASP A 23 -30.23 -3.34 25.98
CA ASP A 23 -30.83 -4.67 25.80
C ASP A 23 -30.39 -5.64 26.91
N LEU A 24 -29.13 -5.53 27.35
CA LEU A 24 -28.64 -6.28 28.52
C LEU A 24 -29.36 -5.87 29.81
N ALA A 25 -29.59 -4.58 30.04
CA ALA A 25 -30.33 -4.10 31.21
C ALA A 25 -31.78 -4.60 31.22
N ASP A 26 -32.46 -4.57 30.08
CA ASP A 26 -33.82 -5.12 29.92
C ASP A 26 -33.87 -6.61 30.29
N LEU A 27 -32.93 -7.41 29.79
CA LEU A 27 -32.86 -8.85 30.09
C LEU A 27 -32.58 -9.14 31.57
N ILE A 28 -31.72 -8.34 32.21
CA ILE A 28 -31.42 -8.49 33.64
C ILE A 28 -32.63 -8.09 34.49
N ALA A 29 -33.30 -6.99 34.12
CA ALA A 29 -34.51 -6.49 34.78
C ALA A 29 -35.67 -7.48 34.68
N GLU A 30 -35.88 -8.09 33.52
CA GLU A 30 -36.88 -9.14 33.32
C GLU A 30 -36.59 -10.39 34.16
N LYS A 31 -35.33 -10.85 34.17
CA LYS A 31 -34.94 -12.08 34.86
C LYS A 31 -34.95 -11.95 36.39
N LEU A 32 -34.62 -10.77 36.92
CA LEU A 32 -34.59 -10.50 38.36
C LEU A 32 -35.83 -9.75 38.86
N ASN A 33 -36.75 -9.40 37.96
CA ASN A 33 -38.02 -8.74 38.23
C ASN A 33 -37.88 -7.40 38.99
N PHE A 34 -37.03 -6.50 38.47
CA PHE A 34 -36.92 -5.13 39.00
C PHE A 34 -37.19 -4.07 37.92
N THR A 35 -37.62 -2.90 38.36
CA THR A 35 -37.76 -1.70 37.51
C THR A 35 -36.49 -0.86 37.59
N TYR A 36 -36.13 -0.20 36.50
CA TYR A 36 -34.92 0.62 36.45
C TYR A 36 -35.14 1.92 35.69
N GLU A 37 -34.32 2.92 35.95
CA GLU A 37 -34.27 4.18 35.21
C GLU A 37 -32.87 4.36 34.62
N LEU A 38 -32.77 4.55 33.31
CA LEU A 38 -31.49 4.82 32.65
C LEU A 38 -31.12 6.29 32.81
N ARG A 39 -29.96 6.54 33.40
CA ARG A 39 -29.33 7.85 33.49
C ARG A 39 -27.94 7.81 32.87
N LEU A 40 -27.59 8.88 32.19
CA LEU A 40 -26.23 9.09 31.72
C LEU A 40 -25.43 9.75 32.84
N VAL A 41 -24.17 9.33 32.99
CA VAL A 41 -23.21 9.96 33.89
C VAL A 41 -23.10 11.47 33.59
N LYS A 42 -23.10 12.30 34.64
CA LYS A 42 -23.21 13.76 34.52
C LYS A 42 -22.02 14.39 33.80
N ASP A 43 -20.81 13.88 34.04
CA ASP A 43 -19.56 14.43 33.54
C ASP A 43 -19.04 13.75 32.24
N GLY A 44 -19.74 12.72 31.76
CA GLY A 44 -19.36 11.95 30.58
C GLY A 44 -18.11 11.06 30.73
N LYS A 45 -17.61 10.83 31.96
CA LYS A 45 -16.37 10.08 32.21
C LYS A 45 -16.64 8.69 32.78
N TYR A 46 -15.74 7.75 32.48
CA TYR A 46 -15.78 6.39 33.05
C TYR A 46 -15.55 6.36 34.56
N GLY A 47 -14.69 7.26 35.04
CA GLY A 47 -14.27 7.35 36.42
C GLY A 47 -12.79 7.03 36.60
N GLY A 48 -12.08 8.05 37.07
CA GLY A 48 -10.68 8.02 37.47
C GLY A 48 -10.49 8.76 38.78
N GLN A 49 -9.35 8.53 39.42
CA GLN A 49 -8.99 9.22 40.66
C GLN A 49 -8.83 10.71 40.37
N SER A 50 -9.46 11.54 41.20
CA SER A 50 -9.46 12.99 41.06
C SER A 50 -9.48 13.63 42.45
N ALA A 51 -8.46 14.45 42.72
CA ALA A 51 -8.36 15.19 43.98
C ALA A 51 -9.47 16.24 44.14
N ASP A 52 -10.07 16.68 43.03
CA ASP A 52 -11.14 17.68 43.01
C ASP A 52 -12.51 17.11 43.39
N SER A 53 -12.63 15.78 43.48
CA SER A 53 -13.87 15.11 43.83
C SER A 53 -13.89 14.71 45.30
N GLU A 54 -15.01 14.98 45.98
CA GLU A 54 -15.21 14.68 47.41
C GLU A 54 -15.00 13.18 47.73
N SER A 55 -15.39 12.30 46.81
CA SER A 55 -15.19 10.85 46.90
C SER A 55 -13.82 10.37 46.41
N GLY A 56 -12.92 11.27 45.99
CA GLY A 56 -11.63 10.94 45.36
C GLY A 56 -11.74 10.31 43.96
N TRP A 57 -12.95 10.12 43.44
CA TRP A 57 -13.26 9.56 42.12
C TRP A 57 -14.35 10.35 41.41
N ASN A 58 -14.16 10.57 40.10
CA ASN A 58 -15.15 11.16 39.20
C ASN A 58 -15.88 10.09 38.35
N GLY A 59 -16.67 10.53 37.36
CA GLY A 59 -17.35 9.64 36.42
C GLY A 59 -18.32 8.64 37.06
N MET A 60 -18.59 7.57 36.32
CA MET A 60 -19.49 6.50 36.78
C MET A 60 -19.04 5.88 38.10
N VAL A 61 -17.72 5.67 38.28
CA VAL A 61 -17.18 5.15 39.55
C VAL A 61 -17.49 6.08 40.72
N GLY A 62 -17.33 7.39 40.52
CA GLY A 62 -17.65 8.39 41.54
C GLY A 62 -19.13 8.45 41.89
N GLU A 63 -20.02 8.35 40.89
CA GLU A 63 -21.47 8.34 41.11
C GLU A 63 -21.92 7.11 41.92
N LEU A 64 -21.31 5.94 41.71
CA LEU A 64 -21.55 4.74 42.53
C LEU A 64 -21.08 4.93 43.97
N ILE A 65 -19.89 5.48 44.20
CA ILE A 65 -19.35 5.71 45.56
C ILE A 65 -20.22 6.70 46.34
N ARG A 66 -20.73 7.73 45.66
CA ARG A 66 -21.61 8.75 46.27
C ARG A 66 -23.07 8.31 46.36
N ASN A 67 -23.40 7.07 45.99
CA ASN A 67 -24.77 6.53 45.95
C ASN A 67 -25.73 7.40 45.11
N GLU A 68 -25.22 8.03 44.04
CA GLU A 68 -26.05 8.74 43.07
C GLU A 68 -26.66 7.79 42.03
N ALA A 69 -26.07 6.60 41.88
CA ALA A 69 -26.53 5.51 41.03
C ALA A 69 -26.38 4.18 41.76
N ASP A 70 -27.33 3.25 41.57
CA ASP A 70 -27.31 1.94 42.23
C ASP A 70 -26.50 0.89 41.46
N MET A 71 -26.41 1.01 40.14
CA MET A 71 -25.71 0.07 39.26
C MET A 71 -25.20 0.76 38.00
N ALA A 72 -24.02 0.37 37.52
CA ALA A 72 -23.46 0.82 36.25
C ALA A 72 -23.38 -0.33 35.22
N ILE A 73 -24.28 -0.33 34.23
CA ILE A 73 -24.22 -1.23 33.07
C ILE A 73 -23.59 -0.48 31.91
N ALA A 74 -22.27 -0.61 31.76
CA ALA A 74 -21.47 0.14 30.79
C ALA A 74 -20.25 -0.66 30.34
N PRO A 75 -19.58 -0.28 29.23
CA PRO A 75 -18.27 -0.84 28.85
C PRO A 75 -17.16 -0.34 29.79
N LEU A 76 -17.22 -0.73 31.08
CA LEU A 76 -16.30 -0.33 32.12
C LEU A 76 -15.27 -1.45 32.37
N THR A 77 -14.01 -1.17 32.11
CA THR A 77 -12.91 -2.13 32.37
C THR A 77 -12.69 -2.30 33.87
N ILE A 78 -12.64 -3.56 34.31
CA ILE A 78 -12.25 -3.96 35.67
C ILE A 78 -10.75 -3.69 35.85
N THR A 79 -10.40 -2.87 36.83
CA THR A 79 -9.00 -2.56 37.19
C THR A 79 -8.83 -2.65 38.70
N SER A 80 -7.63 -2.97 39.18
CA SER A 80 -7.37 -3.10 40.62
C SER A 80 -7.70 -1.82 41.41
N ALA A 81 -7.49 -0.64 40.82
CA ALA A 81 -7.84 0.62 41.49
C ALA A 81 -9.35 0.80 41.67
N ARG A 82 -10.16 0.36 40.69
CA ARG A 82 -11.63 0.44 40.76
C ARG A 82 -12.22 -0.62 41.67
N GLU A 83 -11.69 -1.84 41.63
CA GLU A 83 -12.13 -2.96 42.47
C GLU A 83 -11.95 -2.71 43.97
N ARG A 84 -11.05 -1.78 44.35
CA ARG A 84 -10.88 -1.37 45.76
C ARG A 84 -12.00 -0.47 46.29
N VAL A 85 -12.81 0.12 45.40
CA VAL A 85 -13.82 1.13 45.78
C VAL A 85 -15.23 0.76 45.33
N ILE A 86 -15.37 -0.15 44.36
CA ILE A 86 -16.64 -0.69 43.88
C ILE A 86 -16.50 -2.19 43.59
N ASP A 87 -17.59 -2.93 43.76
CA ASP A 87 -17.65 -4.34 43.41
C ASP A 87 -18.03 -4.54 41.93
N PHE A 88 -17.51 -5.61 41.32
CA PHE A 88 -17.82 -6.01 39.96
C PHE A 88 -18.44 -7.40 39.91
N THR A 89 -19.27 -7.63 38.91
CA THR A 89 -19.68 -9.00 38.53
C THR A 89 -18.52 -9.72 37.83
N LYS A 90 -18.71 -11.01 37.55
CA LYS A 90 -17.83 -11.71 36.60
C LYS A 90 -17.88 -10.99 35.24
N PRO A 91 -16.74 -10.87 34.53
CA PRO A 91 -16.71 -10.25 33.22
C PRO A 91 -17.59 -11.03 32.23
N PHE A 92 -18.43 -10.32 31.48
CA PHE A 92 -19.33 -10.92 30.48
C PHE A 92 -18.81 -10.82 29.04
N MET A 93 -17.75 -10.03 28.81
CA MET A 93 -17.13 -9.83 27.51
C MET A 93 -15.62 -9.63 27.67
N SER A 94 -14.83 -10.35 26.87
CA SER A 94 -13.38 -10.22 26.84
C SER A 94 -12.98 -9.27 25.71
N LEU A 95 -12.24 -8.21 26.04
CA LEU A 95 -11.62 -7.31 25.07
C LEU A 95 -10.12 -7.21 25.32
N GLY A 96 -9.35 -6.92 24.27
CA GLY A 96 -7.91 -6.69 24.33
C GLY A 96 -7.53 -5.36 23.69
N ILE A 97 -6.31 -4.90 23.98
CA ILE A 97 -5.74 -3.70 23.33
C ILE A 97 -5.48 -4.02 21.86
N SER A 98 -5.98 -3.18 20.96
CA SER A 98 -5.80 -3.32 19.52
C SER A 98 -5.38 -1.99 18.90
N ILE A 99 -4.58 -2.04 17.83
CA ILE A 99 -4.11 -0.86 17.11
C ILE A 99 -4.98 -0.68 15.87
N MET A 100 -5.65 0.45 15.76
CA MET A 100 -6.41 0.83 14.58
C MET A 100 -5.53 1.67 13.65
N ILE A 101 -5.25 1.15 12.45
CA ILE A 101 -4.53 1.89 11.39
C ILE A 101 -5.43 2.15 10.19
N LYS A 102 -5.22 3.28 9.53
CA LYS A 102 -5.91 3.58 8.26
C LYS A 102 -5.50 2.53 7.23
N LYS A 103 -6.50 1.95 6.55
CA LYS A 103 -6.27 1.01 5.45
C LYS A 103 -5.32 1.66 4.43
N PRO A 104 -4.17 1.04 4.10
CA PRO A 104 -3.24 1.61 3.14
C PRO A 104 -3.91 1.70 1.77
N MET A 105 -3.77 2.85 1.12
CA MET A 105 -4.24 3.02 -0.26
C MET A 105 -3.28 2.26 -1.19
N LYS A 106 -3.76 1.18 -1.81
CA LYS A 106 -3.02 0.48 -2.85
C LYS A 106 -2.89 1.42 -4.05
N LYS A 107 -1.67 1.88 -4.37
CA LYS A 107 -1.41 2.59 -5.63
C LYS A 107 -1.62 1.59 -6.77
N LYS A 108 -2.52 1.89 -7.71
CA LYS A 108 -2.66 1.10 -8.93
C LYS A 108 -1.35 1.23 -9.74
N PRO A 109 -0.77 0.14 -10.25
CA PRO A 109 0.41 0.25 -11.10
C PRO A 109 0.06 1.11 -12.32
N GLY A 110 0.93 2.06 -12.67
CA GLY A 110 0.77 2.87 -13.88
C GLY A 110 0.99 2.04 -15.14
N VAL A 111 0.57 2.57 -16.30
CA VAL A 111 0.73 1.90 -17.62
C VAL A 111 2.18 1.57 -17.98
N PHE A 112 3.15 2.32 -17.45
CA PHE A 112 4.59 2.08 -17.62
C PHE A 112 5.22 1.27 -16.47
N SER A 113 4.42 0.52 -15.69
CA SER A 113 4.95 -0.26 -14.57
C SER A 113 5.94 -1.35 -14.99
N PHE A 114 5.95 -1.73 -16.27
CA PHE A 114 6.94 -2.65 -16.83
C PHE A 114 8.35 -2.04 -16.93
N MET A 115 8.48 -0.69 -16.95
CA MET A 115 9.77 0.01 -16.94
C MET A 115 10.33 0.23 -15.53
N ASN A 116 9.49 0.07 -14.48
CA ASN A 116 9.88 0.24 -13.09
C ASN A 116 11.03 -0.66 -12.57
N PRO A 117 11.29 -1.87 -13.12
CA PRO A 117 12.42 -2.68 -12.69
C PRO A 117 13.78 -2.00 -12.91
N LEU A 118 13.86 -1.01 -13.79
CA LEU A 118 15.08 -0.31 -14.14
C LEU A 118 14.97 1.20 -13.84
N SER A 119 16.00 1.77 -13.20
CA SER A 119 16.01 3.21 -12.90
C SER A 119 16.06 4.06 -14.17
N ARG A 120 15.52 5.28 -14.09
CA ARG A 120 15.58 6.28 -15.18
C ARG A 120 17.01 6.57 -15.63
N GLU A 121 17.96 6.54 -14.71
CA GLU A 121 19.38 6.74 -15.00
C GLU A 121 19.92 5.68 -15.96
N ILE A 122 19.60 4.41 -15.71
CA ILE A 122 20.07 3.30 -16.54
C ILE A 122 19.40 3.36 -17.93
N TRP A 123 18.11 3.74 -18.00
CA TRP A 123 17.44 3.98 -19.28
C TRP A 123 18.14 5.07 -20.11
N MET A 124 18.54 6.17 -19.47
CA MET A 124 19.34 7.21 -20.14
C MET A 124 20.70 6.69 -20.60
N CYS A 125 21.39 5.91 -19.75
CA CYS A 125 22.67 5.29 -20.10
C CYS A 125 22.55 4.35 -21.31
N ILE A 126 21.48 3.54 -21.39
CA ILE A 126 21.23 2.65 -22.53
C ILE A 126 21.07 3.46 -23.82
N ILE A 127 20.31 4.56 -23.80
CA ILE A 127 20.11 5.43 -24.96
C ILE A 127 21.43 6.08 -25.39
N PHE A 128 22.21 6.62 -24.45
CA PHE A 128 23.52 7.22 -24.76
C PHE A 128 24.52 6.20 -25.30
N ALA A 129 24.59 5.01 -24.69
CA ALA A 129 25.45 3.92 -25.15
C ALA A 129 25.06 3.46 -26.56
N TYR A 130 23.76 3.33 -26.84
CA TYR A 130 23.24 2.97 -28.15
C TYR A 130 23.66 3.97 -29.25
N VAL A 131 23.51 5.27 -28.99
CA VAL A 131 23.97 6.31 -29.93
C VAL A 131 25.50 6.27 -30.07
N GLY A 132 26.23 6.14 -28.96
CA GLY A 132 27.69 6.08 -28.96
C GLY A 132 28.23 4.92 -29.79
N VAL A 133 27.71 3.70 -29.60
CA VAL A 133 28.08 2.51 -30.38
C VAL A 133 27.80 2.73 -31.86
N SER A 134 26.65 3.30 -32.20
CA SER A 134 26.25 3.55 -33.59
C SER A 134 27.18 4.56 -34.28
N VAL A 135 27.60 5.61 -33.57
CA VAL A 135 28.56 6.60 -34.08
C VAL A 135 29.95 5.98 -34.25
N VAL A 136 30.43 5.20 -33.28
CA VAL A 136 31.72 4.52 -33.37
C VAL A 136 31.74 3.55 -34.57
N LEU A 137 30.68 2.76 -34.75
CA LEU A 137 30.54 1.86 -35.91
C LEU A 137 30.53 2.62 -37.24
N PHE A 138 29.85 3.78 -37.30
CA PHE A 138 29.87 4.62 -38.50
C PHE A 138 31.27 5.20 -38.80
N LEU A 139 31.99 5.65 -37.78
CA LEU A 139 33.36 6.16 -37.98
C LEU A 139 34.30 5.04 -38.43
N VAL A 140 34.24 3.87 -37.79
CA VAL A 140 35.07 2.70 -38.16
C VAL A 140 34.79 2.27 -39.61
N SER A 141 33.53 2.17 -40.00
CA SER A 141 33.15 1.80 -41.38
C SER A 141 33.54 2.86 -42.42
N ARG A 142 33.61 4.14 -42.04
CA ARG A 142 34.03 5.22 -42.94
C ARG A 142 35.55 5.36 -43.10
N PHE A 143 36.31 5.05 -42.05
CA PHE A 143 37.78 5.16 -42.03
C PHE A 143 38.51 3.86 -42.36
N SER A 144 37.87 2.70 -42.20
CA SER A 144 38.45 1.41 -42.58
C SER A 144 38.38 1.23 -44.10
N PRO A 145 39.52 1.15 -44.82
CA PRO A 145 39.52 0.89 -46.26
C PRO A 145 39.06 -0.52 -46.63
N HIS A 146 38.94 -1.42 -45.63
CA HIS A 146 38.63 -2.84 -45.82
C HIS A 146 37.14 -3.17 -46.01
N GLU A 147 36.23 -2.24 -45.69
CA GLU A 147 34.78 -2.42 -45.85
C GLU A 147 34.22 -1.88 -47.17
N TRP A 148 35.06 -1.22 -47.98
CA TRP A 148 34.66 -0.64 -49.25
C TRP A 148 34.46 -1.78 -50.27
N ARG A 149 33.22 -2.02 -50.70
CA ARG A 149 32.93 -2.99 -51.76
C ARG A 149 33.42 -2.43 -53.08
N TYR A 150 34.36 -3.13 -53.71
CA TYR A 150 34.56 -3.02 -55.14
C TYR A 150 33.54 -3.93 -55.82
N GLU A 151 32.52 -3.33 -56.43
CA GLU A 151 31.52 -4.05 -57.21
C GLU A 151 31.77 -3.72 -58.69
N GLU A 152 32.18 -4.71 -59.48
CA GLU A 152 32.29 -4.56 -60.93
C GLU A 152 30.90 -4.58 -61.54
N THR A 153 30.37 -3.41 -61.84
CA THR A 153 29.11 -3.26 -62.57
C THR A 153 29.40 -3.14 -64.06
N PHE A 154 28.45 -3.50 -64.93
CA PHE A 154 28.57 -3.45 -66.39
C PHE A 154 28.92 -2.05 -66.97
N VAL A 155 28.86 -1.00 -66.13
CA VAL A 155 29.09 0.41 -66.46
C VAL A 155 30.43 0.95 -65.89
N GLY A 156 31.21 0.10 -65.20
CA GLY A 156 32.47 0.44 -64.54
C GLY A 156 32.48 0.07 -63.04
N PRO A 157 33.65 0.11 -62.37
CA PRO A 157 33.75 -0.22 -60.95
C PRO A 157 33.03 0.83 -60.10
N THR A 158 32.02 0.40 -59.35
CA THR A 158 31.30 1.25 -58.38
C THR A 158 31.74 0.86 -56.99
N VAL A 159 32.15 1.85 -56.20
CA VAL A 159 32.59 1.61 -54.82
C VAL A 159 31.42 1.94 -53.88
N SER A 160 30.86 0.92 -53.23
CA SER A 160 29.71 1.04 -52.33
C SER A 160 30.12 0.76 -50.88
N ASN A 161 29.59 1.57 -49.96
CA ASN A 161 29.70 1.36 -48.52
C ASN A 161 28.29 1.09 -47.99
N ASP A 162 28.04 -0.14 -47.54
CA ASP A 162 26.73 -0.58 -47.05
C ASP A 162 26.42 -0.05 -45.63
N PHE A 163 27.41 0.49 -44.90
CA PHE A 163 27.24 1.06 -43.56
C PHE A 163 27.06 2.59 -43.61
N SER A 164 25.86 3.02 -44.02
CA SER A 164 25.38 4.38 -43.73
C SER A 164 25.00 4.52 -42.24
N LEU A 165 24.96 5.74 -41.69
CA LEU A 165 24.55 6.02 -40.29
C LEU A 165 23.24 5.30 -39.90
N TYR A 166 22.29 5.24 -40.82
CA TYR A 166 21.01 4.57 -40.63
C TYR A 166 21.15 3.04 -40.50
N ASN A 167 22.03 2.43 -41.30
CA ASN A 167 22.28 0.99 -41.28
C ASN A 167 23.08 0.58 -40.04
N SER A 168 24.02 1.42 -39.58
CA SER A 168 24.73 1.20 -38.30
C SER A 168 23.79 1.30 -37.09
N LEU A 169 22.81 2.23 -37.12
CA LEU A 169 21.76 2.32 -36.10
C LEU A 169 20.84 1.10 -36.11
N TRP A 170 20.42 0.64 -37.30
CA TRP A 170 19.60 -0.56 -37.42
C TRP A 170 20.32 -1.82 -36.93
N PHE A 171 21.60 -1.94 -37.27
CA PHE A 171 22.46 -3.04 -36.80
C PHE A 171 22.61 -3.05 -35.28
N SER A 172 22.91 -1.91 -34.66
CA SER A 172 23.06 -1.82 -33.20
C SER A 172 21.74 -2.11 -32.47
N LEU A 173 20.59 -1.76 -33.07
CA LEU A 173 19.27 -2.04 -32.52
C LEU A 173 18.95 -3.53 -32.58
N GLY A 174 19.17 -4.18 -33.73
CA GLY A 174 18.94 -5.61 -33.88
C GLY A 174 19.86 -6.44 -32.98
N ALA A 175 21.14 -6.08 -32.90
CA ALA A 175 22.09 -6.72 -31.97
C ALA A 175 21.65 -6.57 -30.50
N PHE A 176 21.16 -5.40 -30.09
CA PHE A 176 20.65 -5.17 -28.74
C PHE A 176 19.38 -5.95 -28.43
N MET A 177 18.46 -6.03 -29.39
CA MET A 177 17.20 -6.79 -29.27
C MET A 177 17.38 -8.30 -29.49
N GLN A 178 18.59 -8.77 -29.77
CA GLN A 178 18.90 -10.17 -30.12
C GLN A 178 18.12 -10.67 -31.34
N GLN A 179 17.71 -9.76 -32.21
CA GLN A 179 17.08 -10.05 -33.49
C GLN A 179 18.16 -9.80 -34.56
N GLY A 180 18.69 -10.87 -35.15
CA GLY A 180 19.80 -10.78 -36.10
C GLY A 180 19.58 -9.73 -37.21
N CYS A 181 20.66 -9.25 -37.82
CA CYS A 181 20.61 -8.28 -38.92
C CYS A 181 21.20 -8.87 -40.20
N ASP A 182 20.67 -8.44 -41.34
CA ASP A 182 21.13 -8.90 -42.67
C ASP A 182 22.52 -8.33 -43.07
N ILE A 183 23.04 -7.36 -42.31
CA ILE A 183 24.26 -6.61 -42.62
C ILE A 183 25.22 -6.75 -41.43
N CYS A 184 26.34 -7.44 -41.61
CA CYS A 184 27.36 -7.68 -40.57
C CYS A 184 28.69 -7.01 -40.94
N PRO A 185 29.44 -6.44 -39.96
CA PRO A 185 30.78 -5.89 -40.21
C PRO A 185 31.75 -7.00 -40.64
N ARG A 186 32.67 -6.68 -41.56
CA ARG A 186 33.66 -7.64 -42.05
C ARG A 186 34.94 -7.60 -41.20
N TYR A 187 35.46 -8.76 -40.84
CA TYR A 187 36.77 -8.93 -40.21
C TYR A 187 37.78 -9.49 -41.21
N SER A 188 39.07 -9.17 -41.05
CA SER A 188 40.15 -9.81 -41.81
C SER A 188 40.26 -11.28 -41.41
N SER A 189 39.77 -12.18 -42.25
CA SER A 189 39.74 -13.62 -42.00
C SER A 189 41.11 -14.25 -42.18
N ASN A 190 41.76 -14.63 -41.08
CA ASN A 190 42.67 -15.78 -41.04
C ASN A 190 42.06 -16.97 -40.29
N GLU A 191 40.74 -16.95 -40.04
CA GLU A 191 40.07 -17.99 -39.24
C GLU A 191 38.72 -18.31 -39.87
N SER A 192 38.78 -18.99 -41.03
CA SER A 192 37.61 -19.46 -41.78
C SER A 192 37.90 -20.78 -42.48
N SER A 193 38.30 -21.80 -41.70
CA SER A 193 38.42 -23.17 -42.21
C SER A 193 37.94 -24.26 -41.24
N ASN A 194 37.11 -23.97 -40.22
CA ASN A 194 36.70 -25.02 -39.29
C ASN A 194 35.34 -24.86 -38.59
N GLN A 195 34.34 -24.26 -39.25
CA GLN A 195 32.97 -24.24 -38.72
C GLN A 195 31.88 -24.76 -39.68
N HIS A 196 32.27 -25.32 -40.83
CA HIS A 196 31.33 -26.01 -41.74
C HIS A 196 31.42 -27.55 -41.68
N ALA A 197 32.05 -28.12 -40.66
CA ALA A 197 32.02 -29.55 -40.41
C ALA A 197 31.49 -29.79 -39.00
N LEU A 198 30.17 -29.91 -38.88
CA LEU A 198 29.39 -30.73 -37.94
C LEU A 198 27.92 -30.26 -38.00
N GLU A 199 27.28 -30.58 -39.12
CA GLU A 199 25.92 -31.15 -39.11
C GLU A 199 26.06 -32.65 -39.39
#